data_AF-A0A843L4A3-F1
#
_entry.id   AF-A0A843L4A3-F1
#
_cell.length_a   1.000
_cell.length_b   1.000
_cell.length_c   1.000
_cell.angle_alpha   90.00
_cell.angle_beta   90.00
_cell.angle_gamma   90.00
#
_symmetry.space_group_name_H-M   'P 1'
#
loop_
_entity.id
_entity.type
_entity.pdbx_description
1 polymer ?
#
loop_
_entity_poly.entity_id
_entity_poly.type
_entity_poly.pdbx_seq_one_letter_code
_entity_poly.pdbx_strand_id
1 'polypeptide(L)'
;MTALGGPKQTAGVQPPTAMGIVLSIVLIVIALALAYLLLQMAGLVALIGIIIGGALVAFGVHFVPVGGAPAAMGQSPGIATGVAMLAAGAGLAGLFAGAWAAPLGLAIAVASGAIGGGLLMAITCTMVNIIYVFGMGIPAASGKVAKDPITGDTFPEYKSQGTEGHGLPFVSWVGGVIGGALGGLGGTLIYLELLGVYQAQLPVILGATVEQIAPVAISLAGIFAVGMFLVNAVLAAYNITGTIEGPHDPKFKRFPRAIIASAVASAVAGIVALGLFQLLGVF
;
A
#
# COMPACT_ATOMS: atom_id res chain seq x y z
N MET A 1 -19.39 -15.88 -14.56
CA MET A 1 -20.00 -15.45 -13.28
C MET A 1 -18.87 -15.40 -12.26
N THR A 2 -18.67 -14.29 -11.55
CA THR A 2 -17.70 -14.27 -10.43
C THR A 2 -18.27 -15.06 -9.26
N ALA A 3 -17.42 -15.75 -8.51
CA ALA A 3 -17.77 -16.73 -7.46
C ALA A 3 -18.64 -16.19 -6.30
N LEU A 4 -19.05 -14.92 -6.32
CA LEU A 4 -19.86 -14.25 -5.29
C LEU A 4 -21.09 -13.52 -5.86
N GLY A 5 -21.52 -13.81 -7.09
CA GLY A 5 -22.80 -13.28 -7.63
C GLY A 5 -22.88 -11.76 -7.79
N GLY A 6 -21.79 -11.03 -7.59
CA GLY A 6 -21.73 -9.58 -7.83
C GLY A 6 -21.89 -9.25 -9.32
N PRO A 7 -22.43 -8.06 -9.65
CA PRO A 7 -22.55 -7.62 -11.04
C PRO A 7 -21.17 -7.69 -11.72
N LYS A 8 -21.15 -8.04 -13.03
CA LYS A 8 -19.93 -7.95 -13.86
C LYS A 8 -19.24 -6.63 -13.55
N GLN A 9 -18.00 -6.68 -13.08
CA GLN A 9 -17.19 -5.48 -12.79
C GLN A 9 -17.02 -4.69 -14.09
N THR A 10 -17.91 -3.74 -14.35
CA THR A 10 -17.92 -2.92 -15.56
C THR A 10 -16.79 -1.90 -15.49
N ALA A 11 -16.04 -1.76 -16.59
CA ALA A 11 -15.07 -0.69 -16.77
C ALA A 11 -15.81 0.65 -16.66
N GLY A 12 -15.54 1.42 -15.59
CA GLY A 12 -16.31 2.63 -15.26
C GLY A 12 -16.01 3.17 -13.86
N VAL A 13 -16.46 4.41 -13.61
CA VAL A 13 -16.45 5.03 -12.28
C VAL A 13 -17.38 4.20 -11.39
N GLN A 14 -16.82 3.58 -10.35
CA GLN A 14 -17.60 2.89 -9.33
C GLN A 14 -17.51 3.72 -8.04
N PRO A 15 -18.36 4.74 -7.88
CA PRO A 15 -18.36 5.52 -6.65
C PRO A 15 -18.74 4.61 -5.47
N PRO A 16 -18.23 4.90 -4.27
CA PRO A 16 -18.67 4.22 -3.06
C PRO A 16 -20.19 4.36 -2.91
N THR A 17 -20.87 3.27 -2.55
CA THR A 17 -22.33 3.29 -2.35
C THR A 17 -22.67 4.12 -1.11
N ALA A 18 -23.83 4.79 -1.11
CA ALA A 18 -24.27 5.58 0.05
C ALA A 18 -24.27 4.74 1.36
N MET A 19 -24.77 3.50 1.29
CA MET A 19 -24.72 2.56 2.41
C MET A 19 -23.26 2.23 2.82
N GLY A 20 -22.37 2.02 1.85
CA GLY A 20 -20.96 1.78 2.13
C GLY A 20 -20.29 2.95 2.83
N ILE A 21 -20.60 4.19 2.44
CA ILE A 21 -20.09 5.41 3.09
C ILE A 21 -20.59 5.51 4.53
N VAL A 22 -21.90 5.34 4.74
CA VAL A 22 -22.50 5.42 6.10
C VAL A 22 -21.88 4.39 7.03
N LEU A 23 -21.79 3.13 6.61
CA LEU A 23 -21.17 2.07 7.39
C LEU A 23 -19.69 2.38 7.68
N SER A 24 -18.97 2.91 6.70
CA SER A 24 -17.56 3.29 6.86
C SER A 24 -17.38 4.36 7.94
N ILE A 25 -18.19 5.42 7.90
CA ILE A 25 -18.16 6.50 8.90
C ILE A 25 -18.47 5.94 10.29
N VAL A 26 -19.53 5.15 10.41
CA VAL A 26 -19.93 4.55 11.69
C VAL A 26 -18.80 3.70 12.27
N LEU A 27 -18.18 2.82 11.47
CA LEU A 27 -17.09 1.97 11.93
C LEU A 27 -15.86 2.77 12.36
N ILE A 28 -15.49 3.81 11.60
CA ILE A 28 -14.35 4.68 11.95
C ILE A 28 -14.64 5.45 13.24
N VAL A 29 -15.85 6.00 13.41
CA VAL A 29 -16.23 6.75 14.63
C VAL A 29 -16.23 5.82 15.84
N ILE A 30 -16.79 4.61 15.73
CA ILE A 30 -16.76 3.61 16.81
C ILE A 30 -15.31 3.27 17.16
N ALA A 31 -14.46 3.04 16.15
CA ALA A 31 -13.05 2.74 16.37
C ALA A 31 -12.33 3.90 17.09
N LEU A 32 -12.53 5.15 16.68
CA LEU A 32 -11.96 6.32 17.35
C LEU A 32 -12.44 6.48 18.79
N ALA A 33 -13.73 6.26 19.04
CA ALA A 33 -14.29 6.27 20.39
C ALA A 33 -13.65 5.19 21.27
N LEU A 34 -13.50 3.96 20.76
CA LEU A 34 -12.83 2.88 21.48
C LEU A 34 -11.35 3.20 21.74
N ALA A 35 -10.63 3.78 20.79
CA ALA A 35 -9.23 4.17 20.97
C ALA A 35 -9.07 5.19 22.12
N TYR A 36 -9.98 6.16 22.18
CA TYR A 36 -10.01 7.16 23.25
C TYR A 36 -10.36 6.53 24.60
N LEU A 37 -11.38 5.66 24.64
CA LEU A 37 -11.78 5.02 25.89
C LEU A 37 -10.70 4.09 26.46
N LEU A 38 -9.98 3.38 25.60
CA LEU A 38 -8.96 2.40 26.02
C LEU A 38 -7.61 3.04 26.33
N LEU A 39 -7.17 4.03 25.53
CA LEU A 39 -5.79 4.54 25.57
C LEU A 39 -5.75 6.08 25.58
N GLN A 40 -6.88 6.73 25.86
CA GLN A 40 -7.00 8.19 25.93
C GLN A 40 -6.51 8.87 24.64
N MET A 41 -5.92 10.05 24.76
CA MET A 41 -5.40 10.82 23.62
C MET A 41 -4.30 10.08 22.85
N ALA A 42 -3.52 9.23 23.50
CA ALA A 42 -2.46 8.46 22.84
C ALA A 42 -3.03 7.45 21.84
N GLY A 43 -4.11 6.74 22.20
CA GLY A 43 -4.79 5.84 21.26
C GLY A 43 -5.43 6.55 20.10
N LEU A 44 -6.01 7.73 20.34
CA LEU A 44 -6.69 8.49 19.30
C LEU A 44 -5.69 8.99 18.25
N VAL A 45 -4.54 9.53 18.67
CA VAL A 45 -3.47 9.94 17.76
C VAL A 45 -2.93 8.74 16.98
N ALA A 46 -2.64 7.64 17.68
CA ALA A 46 -2.13 6.42 17.05
C ALA A 46 -3.10 5.86 16.00
N LEU A 47 -4.39 5.77 16.32
CA LEU A 47 -5.38 5.25 15.39
C LEU A 47 -5.54 6.16 14.16
N ILE A 48 -5.51 7.47 14.33
CA ILE A 48 -5.56 8.41 13.21
C ILE A 48 -4.33 8.21 12.31
N GLY A 49 -3.13 8.11 12.88
CA GLY A 49 -1.90 7.86 12.11
C GLY A 49 -1.95 6.51 11.39
N ILE A 50 -2.50 5.46 12.01
CA ILE A 50 -2.72 4.14 11.37
C ILE A 50 -3.69 4.26 10.19
N ILE A 51 -4.79 5.00 10.32
CA ILE A 51 -5.77 5.22 9.25
C ILE A 51 -5.13 5.97 8.07
N ILE A 52 -4.37 7.03 8.37
CA ILE A 52 -3.64 7.80 7.34
C ILE A 52 -2.61 6.91 6.66
N GLY A 53 -1.85 6.12 7.43
CA GLY A 53 -0.86 5.18 6.90
C GLY A 53 -1.48 4.14 5.99
N GLY A 54 -2.62 3.56 6.37
CA GLY A 54 -3.37 2.63 5.53
C GLY A 54 -3.84 3.28 4.22
N ALA A 55 -4.41 4.48 4.29
CA ALA A 55 -4.84 5.23 3.12
C ALA A 55 -3.67 5.52 2.15
N LEU A 56 -2.49 5.86 2.69
CA LEU A 56 -1.26 6.04 1.90
C LEU A 56 -0.81 4.75 1.22
N VAL A 57 -0.88 3.61 1.91
CA VAL A 57 -0.59 2.29 1.33
C VAL A 57 -1.56 2.01 0.17
N ALA A 58 -2.86 2.16 0.39
CA ALA A 58 -3.85 1.95 -0.64
C ALA A 58 -3.65 2.89 -1.84
N PHE A 59 -3.29 4.15 -1.59
CA PHE A 59 -2.96 5.09 -2.66
C PHE A 59 -1.72 4.66 -3.44
N GLY A 60 -0.64 4.31 -2.74
CA GLY A 60 0.59 3.84 -3.36
C GLY A 60 0.36 2.64 -4.28
N VAL A 61 -0.46 1.68 -3.85
CA VAL A 61 -0.83 0.49 -4.63
C VAL A 61 -1.49 0.86 -5.97
N HIS A 62 -2.24 1.96 -6.05
CA HIS A 62 -2.85 2.40 -7.31
C HIS A 62 -1.82 2.88 -8.33
N PHE A 63 -0.63 3.31 -7.91
CA PHE A 63 0.43 3.74 -8.82
C PHE A 63 1.30 2.60 -9.35
N VAL A 64 1.30 1.46 -8.67
CA VAL A 64 2.17 0.34 -9.03
C VAL A 64 1.82 -0.23 -10.42
N PRO A 65 2.80 -0.41 -11.33
CA PRO A 65 2.58 -0.96 -12.67
C PRO A 65 2.72 -2.49 -12.68
N VAL A 66 1.65 -3.20 -13.08
CA VAL A 66 1.57 -4.66 -13.03
C VAL A 66 0.81 -5.17 -14.24
N GLY A 67 1.45 -6.04 -15.01
CA GLY A 67 0.81 -6.61 -16.20
C GLY A 67 0.41 -8.07 -16.04
N GLY A 68 0.72 -8.70 -14.90
CA GLY A 68 0.34 -10.08 -14.61
C GLY A 68 0.88 -11.09 -15.63
N ALA A 69 0.09 -12.14 -15.92
CA ALA A 69 0.47 -13.15 -16.91
C ALA A 69 0.67 -12.57 -18.34
N PRO A 70 -0.16 -11.63 -18.83
CA PRO A 70 0.10 -10.99 -20.13
C PRO A 70 1.45 -10.25 -20.21
N ALA A 71 1.92 -9.61 -19.14
CA ALA A 71 3.25 -8.98 -19.14
C ALA A 71 4.39 -10.01 -19.16
N ALA A 72 4.21 -11.18 -18.54
CA ALA A 72 5.18 -12.26 -18.66
C ALA A 72 5.37 -12.74 -20.11
N MET A 73 4.30 -12.65 -20.91
CA MET A 73 4.30 -12.98 -22.33
C MET A 73 4.64 -11.79 -23.24
N GLY A 74 4.96 -10.62 -22.66
CA GLY A 74 5.21 -9.39 -23.42
C GLY A 74 3.98 -8.81 -24.12
N GLN A 75 2.76 -9.20 -23.75
CA GLN A 75 1.52 -8.78 -24.40
C GLN A 75 0.81 -7.62 -23.68
N SER A 76 1.38 -7.18 -22.57
CA SER A 76 0.89 -6.04 -21.82
C SER A 76 2.02 -5.33 -21.08
N PRO A 77 1.86 -4.03 -20.73
CA PRO A 77 2.85 -3.34 -19.94
C PRO A 77 2.79 -3.69 -18.46
N GLY A 78 3.90 -3.46 -17.78
CA GLY A 78 4.04 -3.60 -16.34
C GLY A 78 4.80 -4.85 -15.94
N ILE A 79 4.86 -5.11 -14.64
CA ILE A 79 5.68 -6.19 -14.08
C ILE A 79 4.87 -7.49 -14.07
N ALA A 80 5.51 -8.59 -14.46
CA ALA A 80 4.95 -9.95 -14.48
C ALA A 80 4.76 -10.55 -13.07
N THR A 81 3.93 -9.92 -12.24
CA THR A 81 3.62 -10.39 -10.87
C THR A 81 2.22 -9.96 -10.43
N GLY A 82 1.85 -10.19 -9.17
CA GLY A 82 0.63 -9.68 -8.56
C GLY A 82 0.84 -8.32 -7.90
N VAL A 83 -0.18 -7.45 -7.98
CA VAL A 83 -0.16 -6.09 -7.38
C VAL A 83 0.17 -6.13 -5.89
N ALA A 84 -0.49 -7.02 -5.13
CA ALA A 84 -0.24 -7.16 -3.71
C ALA A 84 1.19 -7.61 -3.39
N MET A 85 1.80 -8.48 -4.20
CA MET A 85 3.17 -8.97 -3.98
C MET A 85 4.20 -7.86 -4.21
N LEU A 86 4.06 -7.10 -5.29
CA LEU A 86 4.99 -6.03 -5.61
C LEU A 86 4.83 -4.84 -4.64
N ALA A 87 3.59 -4.48 -4.29
CA ALA A 87 3.31 -3.49 -3.28
C ALA A 87 3.82 -3.92 -1.90
N ALA A 88 3.64 -5.19 -1.51
CA ALA A 88 4.17 -5.74 -0.26
C ALA A 88 5.69 -5.65 -0.22
N GLY A 89 6.39 -6.05 -1.29
CA GLY A 89 7.84 -5.90 -1.36
C GLY A 89 8.28 -4.46 -1.07
N ALA A 90 7.72 -3.50 -1.80
CA ALA A 90 8.08 -2.08 -1.65
C ALA A 90 7.69 -1.51 -0.29
N GLY A 91 6.51 -1.84 0.21
CA GLY A 91 6.03 -1.46 1.53
C GLY A 91 6.91 -1.97 2.66
N LEU A 92 7.32 -3.24 2.59
CA LEU A 92 8.19 -3.87 3.59
C LEU A 92 9.59 -3.27 3.59
N ALA A 93 10.19 -3.06 2.41
CA ALA A 93 11.48 -2.39 2.30
C ALA A 93 11.44 -0.98 2.91
N GLY A 94 10.36 -0.23 2.65
CA GLY A 94 10.11 1.05 3.29
C GLY A 94 9.95 0.93 4.80
N LEU A 95 9.10 0.02 5.28
CA LEU A 95 8.89 -0.21 6.70
C LEU A 95 10.21 -0.47 7.43
N PHE A 96 11.06 -1.35 6.91
CA PHE A 96 12.36 -1.65 7.53
C PHE A 96 13.31 -0.45 7.53
N ALA A 97 13.38 0.30 6.42
CA ALA A 97 14.19 1.53 6.35
C ALA A 97 13.70 2.60 7.34
N GLY A 98 12.38 2.75 7.48
CA GLY A 98 11.77 3.65 8.43
C GLY A 98 11.94 3.22 9.88
N ALA A 99 11.82 1.91 10.16
CA ALA A 99 12.03 1.34 11.49
C ALA A 99 13.47 1.54 11.97
N TRP A 100 14.47 1.40 11.09
CA TRP A 100 15.86 1.73 11.40
C TRP A 100 16.03 3.20 11.79
N ALA A 101 15.32 4.11 11.12
CA ALA A 101 15.35 5.54 11.38
C ALA A 101 14.39 6.02 12.49
N ALA A 102 13.62 5.12 13.12
CA ALA A 102 12.66 5.46 14.18
C ALA A 102 13.28 6.29 15.33
N PRO A 103 14.51 6.00 15.82
CA PRO A 103 15.14 6.80 16.86
C PRO A 103 15.48 8.24 16.45
N LEU A 104 15.51 8.54 15.16
CA LEU A 104 15.81 9.86 14.61
C LEU A 104 14.56 10.77 14.53
N GLY A 105 13.41 10.25 14.96
CA GLY A 105 12.15 10.99 15.02
C GLY A 105 11.24 10.75 13.81
N LEU A 106 9.96 11.11 13.98
CA LEU A 106 8.86 10.80 13.05
C LEU A 106 9.15 11.21 11.61
N ALA A 107 9.57 12.46 11.40
CA ALA A 107 9.78 13.00 10.05
C ALA A 107 10.88 12.24 9.29
N ILE A 108 12.01 11.95 9.95
CA ILE A 108 13.14 11.25 9.34
C ILE A 108 12.78 9.78 9.10
N ALA A 109 12.10 9.14 10.05
CA ALA A 109 11.66 7.76 9.91
C ALA A 109 10.70 7.58 8.72
N VAL A 110 9.67 8.43 8.64
CA VAL A 110 8.67 8.39 7.57
C VAL A 110 9.30 8.72 6.21
N ALA A 111 10.23 9.67 6.14
CA ALA A 111 10.99 9.97 4.92
C ALA A 111 11.90 8.79 4.50
N SER A 112 12.60 8.17 5.47
CA SER A 112 13.41 6.98 5.24
C SER A 112 12.57 5.83 4.69
N GLY A 113 11.37 5.64 5.22
CA GLY A 113 10.43 4.64 4.72
C GLY A 113 9.95 4.91 3.30
N ALA A 114 9.66 6.17 2.97
CA ALA A 114 9.32 6.56 1.60
C ALA A 114 10.48 6.30 0.63
N ILE A 115 11.71 6.64 1.02
CA ILE A 115 12.90 6.40 0.21
C ILE A 115 13.14 4.90 0.03
N GLY A 116 13.05 4.11 1.11
CA GLY A 116 13.25 2.66 1.04
C GLY A 116 12.26 1.97 0.10
N GLY A 117 10.98 2.31 0.19
CA GLY A 117 9.95 1.75 -0.70
C GLY A 117 10.07 2.24 -2.15
N GLY A 118 10.37 3.52 -2.35
CA GLY A 118 10.61 4.09 -3.67
C GLY A 118 11.85 3.49 -4.35
N LEU A 119 12.94 3.28 -3.60
CA LEU A 119 14.19 2.71 -4.09
C LEU A 119 14.02 1.25 -4.50
N LEU A 120 13.35 0.42 -3.69
CA LEU A 120 13.05 -0.95 -4.10
C LEU A 120 12.26 -0.95 -5.41
N MET A 121 11.29 -0.05 -5.55
CA MET A 121 10.48 0.02 -6.76
C MET A 121 11.29 0.49 -7.96
N ALA A 122 12.14 1.50 -7.80
CA ALA A 122 13.04 1.98 -8.84
C ALA A 122 13.97 0.86 -9.34
N ILE A 123 14.59 0.11 -8.42
CA ILE A 123 15.45 -1.03 -8.76
C ILE A 123 14.63 -2.10 -9.49
N THR A 124 13.46 -2.46 -8.97
CA THR A 124 12.60 -3.49 -9.55
C THR A 124 12.16 -3.12 -10.97
N CYS A 125 11.63 -1.92 -11.18
CA CYS A 125 11.21 -1.45 -12.49
C CYS A 125 12.37 -1.35 -13.48
N THR A 126 13.57 -0.96 -13.02
CA THR A 126 14.78 -0.89 -13.86
C THR A 126 15.24 -2.27 -14.29
N MET A 127 15.29 -3.24 -13.36
CA MET A 127 15.68 -4.61 -13.68
C MET A 127 14.68 -5.28 -14.64
N VAL A 128 13.38 -5.00 -14.48
CA VAL A 128 12.35 -5.46 -15.41
C VAL A 128 12.61 -4.91 -16.82
N ASN A 129 12.92 -3.62 -16.95
CA ASN A 129 13.26 -3.04 -18.26
C ASN A 129 14.55 -3.63 -18.86
N ILE A 130 15.57 -3.90 -18.04
CA ILE A 130 16.78 -4.57 -18.52
C ILE A 130 16.44 -5.95 -19.09
N ILE A 131 15.63 -6.74 -18.38
CA ILE A 131 15.22 -8.08 -18.82
C ILE A 131 14.34 -8.00 -20.07
N TYR A 132 13.35 -7.12 -20.09
CA TYR A 132 12.44 -6.99 -21.23
C TYR A 132 13.15 -6.49 -22.49
N VAL A 133 13.92 -5.42 -22.40
CA VAL A 133 14.57 -4.82 -23.57
C VAL A 133 15.75 -5.67 -24.03
N PHE A 134 16.69 -6.00 -23.14
CA PHE A 134 17.93 -6.69 -23.54
C PHE A 134 17.82 -8.21 -23.49
N GLY A 135 17.01 -8.76 -22.59
CA GLY A 135 16.84 -10.21 -22.46
C GLY A 135 15.81 -10.80 -23.43
N MET A 136 14.73 -10.07 -23.69
CA MET A 136 13.57 -10.58 -24.44
C MET A 136 13.27 -9.83 -25.74
N GLY A 137 13.92 -8.67 -25.99
CA GLY A 137 13.65 -7.84 -27.17
C GLY A 137 12.26 -7.20 -27.16
N ILE A 138 11.64 -7.05 -25.98
CA ILE A 138 10.34 -6.43 -25.79
C ILE A 138 10.53 -4.92 -25.60
N PRO A 139 10.04 -4.07 -26.51
CA PRO A 139 10.13 -2.62 -26.35
C PRO A 139 9.21 -2.13 -25.22
N ALA A 140 9.54 -0.99 -24.61
CA ALA A 140 8.67 -0.34 -23.64
C ALA A 140 7.61 0.50 -24.38
N ALA A 141 6.36 0.07 -24.39
CA ALA A 141 5.28 0.73 -25.11
C ALA A 141 3.96 0.69 -24.34
N SER A 142 3.39 1.86 -24.02
CA SER A 142 2.09 1.94 -23.34
C SER A 142 0.95 1.55 -24.30
N GLY A 143 -0.07 0.87 -23.78
CA GLY A 143 -1.32 0.63 -24.49
C GLY A 143 -2.44 1.61 -24.13
N LYS A 144 -2.29 2.42 -23.07
CA LYS A 144 -3.30 3.39 -22.63
C LYS A 144 -3.06 4.82 -23.10
N VAL A 145 -1.82 5.18 -23.44
CA VAL A 145 -1.47 6.50 -24.02
C VAL A 145 -0.66 6.33 -25.30
N ALA A 146 -0.81 7.27 -26.25
CA ALA A 146 -0.08 7.22 -27.52
C ALA A 146 1.33 7.83 -27.44
N LYS A 147 1.56 8.71 -26.45
CA LYS A 147 2.82 9.41 -26.24
C LYS A 147 3.13 9.40 -24.74
N ASP A 148 4.38 9.14 -24.37
CA ASP A 148 4.80 9.19 -22.96
C ASP A 148 4.63 10.64 -22.46
N PRO A 149 3.85 10.88 -21.39
CA PRO A 149 3.66 12.23 -20.85
C PRO A 149 4.94 12.87 -20.30
N ILE A 150 5.97 12.08 -20.01
CA ILE A 150 7.20 12.52 -19.35
C ILE A 150 8.34 12.64 -20.37
N THR A 151 8.61 11.60 -21.16
CA THR A 151 9.71 11.63 -22.15
C THR A 151 9.29 12.23 -23.49
N GLY A 152 8.01 12.12 -23.84
CA GLY A 152 7.50 12.51 -25.14
C GLY A 152 7.72 11.47 -26.25
N ASP A 153 8.13 10.25 -25.93
CA ASP A 153 8.28 9.18 -26.93
C ASP A 153 6.92 8.69 -27.43
N THR A 154 6.82 8.30 -28.71
CA THR A 154 5.60 7.71 -29.28
C THR A 154 5.61 6.19 -29.14
N PHE A 155 4.44 5.63 -28.83
CA PHE A 155 4.27 4.18 -28.61
C PHE A 155 3.60 3.37 -29.73
N PRO A 156 2.73 3.94 -30.61
CA PRO A 156 1.99 3.15 -31.60
C PRO A 156 2.88 2.29 -32.50
N GLU A 157 4.05 2.78 -32.86
CA GLU A 157 5.00 2.08 -33.75
C GLU A 157 5.61 0.83 -33.09
N TYR A 158 5.64 0.79 -31.76
CA TYR A 158 6.23 -0.27 -30.97
C TYR A 158 5.19 -1.25 -30.40
N LYS A 159 3.93 -1.12 -30.83
CA LYS A 159 2.83 -1.98 -30.38
C LYS A 159 2.42 -2.99 -31.45
N SER A 160 2.73 -4.25 -31.20
CA SER A 160 2.17 -5.42 -31.88
C SER A 160 0.64 -5.42 -31.95
N GLN A 161 0.10 -5.91 -33.06
CA GLN A 161 -1.35 -6.08 -33.26
C GLN A 161 -1.93 -7.03 -32.21
N GLY A 162 -3.06 -6.65 -31.61
CA GLY A 162 -3.76 -7.48 -30.62
C GLY A 162 -3.21 -7.44 -29.20
N THR A 163 -2.16 -6.64 -28.91
CA THR A 163 -1.64 -6.47 -27.54
C THR A 163 -2.11 -5.16 -26.90
N GLU A 164 -2.06 -5.11 -25.57
CA GLU A 164 -2.35 -3.90 -24.79
C GLU A 164 -1.09 -3.11 -24.46
N GLY A 165 -0.03 -3.21 -25.27
CA GLY A 165 1.28 -2.61 -25.00
C GLY A 165 2.35 -3.64 -24.65
N HIS A 166 3.54 -3.17 -24.28
CA HIS A 166 4.74 -3.98 -24.05
C HIS A 166 5.62 -3.36 -22.96
N GLY A 167 6.44 -4.21 -22.33
CA GLY A 167 7.53 -3.76 -21.46
C GLY A 167 7.08 -2.93 -20.26
N LEU A 168 7.93 -2.02 -19.78
CA LEU A 168 7.56 -1.08 -18.72
C LEU A 168 7.87 0.37 -19.17
N PRO A 169 6.87 1.08 -19.72
CA PRO A 169 6.99 2.48 -20.15
C PRO A 169 7.51 3.40 -19.04
N PHE A 170 8.10 4.54 -19.41
CA PHE A 170 8.75 5.42 -18.44
C PHE A 170 7.75 6.05 -17.46
N VAL A 171 6.58 6.46 -17.93
CA VAL A 171 5.48 6.89 -17.05
C VAL A 171 5.06 5.82 -16.03
N SER A 172 5.11 4.53 -16.41
CA SER A 172 4.85 3.40 -15.53
C SER A 172 5.95 3.25 -14.48
N TRP A 173 7.21 3.43 -14.87
CA TRP A 173 8.36 3.43 -13.96
C TRP A 173 8.22 4.51 -12.89
N VAL A 174 7.95 5.76 -13.30
CA VAL A 174 7.76 6.89 -12.39
C VAL A 174 6.57 6.66 -11.46
N GLY A 175 5.44 6.17 -12.01
CA GLY A 175 4.29 5.74 -11.22
C GLY A 175 4.68 4.72 -10.17
N GLY A 176 5.38 3.66 -10.58
CA GLY A 176 5.93 2.66 -9.67
C GLY A 176 6.65 3.31 -8.50
N VAL A 177 7.69 4.11 -8.76
CA VAL A 177 8.50 4.76 -7.71
C VAL A 177 7.65 5.58 -6.74
N ILE A 178 6.69 6.36 -7.23
CA ILE A 178 5.75 7.12 -6.39
C ILE A 178 4.91 6.15 -5.54
N GLY A 179 4.40 5.08 -6.14
CA GLY A 179 3.61 4.07 -5.46
C GLY A 179 4.37 3.36 -4.34
N GLY A 180 5.63 2.96 -4.62
CA GLY A 180 6.53 2.38 -3.64
C GLY A 180 6.85 3.35 -2.50
N ALA A 181 7.07 4.62 -2.81
CA ALA A 181 7.34 5.64 -1.80
C ALA A 181 6.15 5.87 -0.88
N LEU A 182 4.94 6.02 -1.42
CA LEU A 182 3.72 6.18 -0.63
C LEU A 182 3.41 4.95 0.22
N GLY A 183 3.63 3.75 -0.33
CA GLY A 183 3.50 2.49 0.38
C GLY A 183 4.48 2.38 1.56
N GLY A 184 5.76 2.68 1.33
CA GLY A 184 6.78 2.69 2.37
C GLY A 184 6.49 3.72 3.47
N LEU A 185 6.09 4.94 3.08
CA LEU A 185 5.68 6.01 3.98
C LEU A 185 4.52 5.56 4.88
N GLY A 186 3.46 5.01 4.29
CA GLY A 186 2.29 4.56 5.01
C GLY A 186 2.57 3.39 5.96
N GLY A 187 3.36 2.41 5.50
CA GLY A 187 3.79 1.27 6.33
C GLY A 187 4.64 1.71 7.54
N THR A 188 5.56 2.64 7.34
CA THR A 188 6.36 3.21 8.43
C THR A 188 5.51 4.00 9.41
N LEU A 189 4.54 4.79 8.94
CA LEU A 189 3.65 5.54 9.84
C LEU A 189 2.87 4.59 10.76
N ILE A 190 2.25 3.54 10.21
CA ILE A 190 1.55 2.51 11.01
C ILE A 190 2.49 1.91 12.06
N TYR A 191 3.73 1.57 11.67
CA TYR A 191 4.72 1.01 12.57
C TYR A 191 5.06 1.95 13.74
N LEU A 192 5.27 3.24 13.47
CA LEU A 192 5.66 4.21 14.50
C LEU A 192 4.55 4.47 15.50
N GLU A 193 3.29 4.57 15.04
CA GLU A 193 2.14 4.77 15.93
C GLU A 193 1.96 3.58 16.88
N LEU A 194 2.09 2.35 16.36
CA LEU A 194 2.03 1.15 17.18
C LEU A 194 3.21 1.06 18.15
N LEU A 195 4.43 1.35 17.67
CA LEU A 195 5.63 1.29 18.49
C LEU A 195 5.53 2.26 19.68
N GLY A 196 5.07 3.49 19.45
CA GLY A 196 4.88 4.49 20.50
C GLY A 196 3.91 4.03 21.58
N VAL A 197 2.77 3.44 21.18
CA VAL A 197 1.79 2.89 22.14
C VAL A 197 2.38 1.70 22.91
N TYR A 198 3.03 0.77 22.22
CA TYR A 198 3.57 -0.44 22.85
C TYR A 198 4.72 -0.13 23.81
N GLN A 199 5.61 0.80 23.46
CA GLN A 199 6.68 1.24 24.36
C GLN A 199 6.15 1.95 25.61
N ALA A 200 5.02 2.65 25.50
CA ALA A 200 4.40 3.32 26.65
C ALA A 200 3.63 2.36 27.57
N GLN A 201 2.93 1.38 26.99
CA GLN A 201 1.96 0.58 27.76
C GLN A 201 2.48 -0.78 28.20
N LEU A 202 3.26 -1.47 27.38
CA LEU A 202 3.74 -2.82 27.70
C LEU A 202 4.59 -2.90 28.98
N PRO A 203 5.46 -1.92 29.32
CA PRO A 203 6.20 -1.96 30.58
C PRO A 203 5.30 -1.96 31.81
N VAL A 204 4.20 -1.18 31.76
CA VAL A 204 3.23 -1.09 32.84
C VAL A 204 2.42 -2.37 32.96
N ILE A 205 1.93 -2.90 31.83
CA ILE A 205 1.07 -4.08 31.79
C ILE A 205 1.83 -5.35 32.20
N LEU A 206 3.10 -5.48 31.79
CA LEU A 206 3.89 -6.68 32.02
C LEU A 206 4.82 -6.59 33.24
N GLY A 207 4.81 -5.46 33.97
CA GLY A 207 5.65 -5.24 35.15
C GLY A 207 7.15 -5.39 34.87
N ALA A 208 7.60 -4.99 33.68
CA ALA A 208 8.96 -5.20 33.19
C ALA A 208 9.64 -3.87 32.85
N THR A 209 10.98 -3.88 32.80
CA THR A 209 11.72 -2.66 32.43
C THR A 209 11.54 -2.34 30.95
N VAL A 210 11.71 -1.06 30.58
CA VAL A 210 11.61 -0.61 29.18
C VAL A 210 12.59 -1.37 28.27
N GLU A 211 13.78 -1.68 28.78
CA GLU A 211 14.82 -2.43 28.07
C GLU A 211 14.41 -3.87 27.76
N GLN A 212 13.74 -4.54 28.71
CA GLN A 212 13.24 -5.90 28.52
C GLN A 212 12.08 -5.95 27.52
N ILE A 213 11.27 -4.90 27.47
CA ILE A 213 10.10 -4.80 26.60
C ILE A 213 10.44 -4.32 25.18
N ALA A 214 11.54 -3.58 25.00
CA ALA A 214 11.88 -3.00 23.70
C ALA A 214 11.87 -4.01 22.53
N PRO A 215 12.48 -5.22 22.63
CA PRO A 215 12.41 -6.20 21.55
C PRO A 215 10.98 -6.68 21.24
N VAL A 216 10.16 -6.81 22.28
CA VAL A 216 8.75 -7.25 22.17
C VAL A 216 7.91 -6.17 21.49
N ALA A 217 8.04 -4.91 21.92
CA ALA A 217 7.34 -3.77 21.32
C ALA A 217 7.70 -3.59 19.84
N ILE A 218 8.99 -3.66 19.51
CA ILE A 218 9.49 -3.57 18.13
C ILE A 218 8.91 -4.70 17.27
N SER A 219 8.95 -5.94 17.77
CA SER A 219 8.49 -7.11 17.02
C SER A 219 6.98 -7.08 16.80
N LEU A 220 6.20 -6.74 17.83
CA LEU A 220 4.74 -6.63 17.74
C LEU A 220 4.32 -5.51 16.78
N ALA A 221 4.91 -4.32 16.92
CA ALA A 221 4.63 -3.20 16.01
C ALA A 221 4.96 -3.59 14.56
N GLY A 222 6.08 -4.29 14.34
CA GLY A 222 6.44 -4.83 13.04
C GLY A 222 5.40 -5.79 12.48
N ILE A 223 5.03 -6.84 13.22
CA ILE A 223 4.06 -7.85 12.76
C ILE A 223 2.71 -7.22 12.40
N PHE A 224 2.19 -6.34 13.26
CA PHE A 224 0.91 -5.67 13.01
C PHE A 224 0.97 -4.68 11.85
N ALA A 225 2.06 -3.91 11.72
CA ALA A 225 2.24 -3.00 10.60
C ALA A 225 2.34 -3.75 9.26
N VAL A 226 3.08 -4.85 9.21
CA VAL A 226 3.14 -5.75 8.05
C VAL A 226 1.77 -6.34 7.71
N GLY A 227 1.05 -6.83 8.72
CA GLY A 227 -0.29 -7.39 8.55
C GLY A 227 -1.28 -6.36 7.99
N MET A 228 -1.32 -5.16 8.57
CA MET A 228 -2.16 -4.06 8.09
C MET A 228 -1.75 -3.58 6.70
N PHE A 229 -0.45 -3.55 6.39
CA PHE A 229 0.02 -3.27 5.04
C PHE A 229 -0.58 -4.27 4.04
N LEU A 230 -0.47 -5.57 4.32
CA LEU A 230 -0.99 -6.61 3.43
C LEU A 230 -2.50 -6.51 3.24
N VAL A 231 -3.26 -6.27 4.31
CA VAL A 231 -4.71 -6.05 4.23
C VAL A 231 -5.03 -4.89 3.28
N ASN A 232 -4.39 -3.74 3.48
CA ASN A 232 -4.62 -2.54 2.66
C ASN A 232 -4.19 -2.74 1.20
N ALA A 233 -3.04 -3.38 0.97
CA ALA A 233 -2.54 -3.67 -0.36
C ALA A 233 -3.47 -4.63 -1.13
N VAL A 234 -4.00 -5.65 -0.45
CA VAL A 234 -4.93 -6.61 -1.05
C VAL A 234 -6.28 -5.95 -1.36
N LEU A 235 -6.84 -5.17 -0.44
CA LEU A 235 -8.08 -4.44 -0.67
C LEU A 235 -7.96 -3.46 -1.86
N ALA A 236 -6.85 -2.73 -1.94
CA ALA A 236 -6.57 -1.85 -3.06
C ALA A 236 -6.38 -2.64 -4.38
N ALA A 237 -5.66 -3.76 -4.35
CA ALA A 237 -5.45 -4.61 -5.53
C ALA A 237 -6.77 -5.15 -6.11
N TYR A 238 -7.69 -5.61 -5.26
CA TYR A 238 -9.01 -6.08 -5.71
C TYR A 238 -9.89 -4.99 -6.33
N ASN A 239 -9.65 -3.72 -5.99
CA ASN A 239 -10.37 -2.58 -6.56
C ASN A 239 -9.91 -2.23 -7.99
N ILE A 240 -8.64 -2.50 -8.30
CA ILE A 240 -7.95 -1.95 -9.47
C ILE A 240 -8.31 -2.64 -10.80
N THR A 241 -8.55 -3.96 -10.83
CA THR A 241 -8.94 -4.81 -11.99
C THR A 241 -8.23 -4.59 -13.34
N GLY A 242 -7.67 -5.64 -13.94
CA GLY A 242 -7.10 -5.61 -15.30
C GLY A 242 -5.60 -5.28 -15.34
N THR A 243 -5.06 -5.09 -16.55
CA THR A 243 -3.65 -4.70 -16.77
C THR A 243 -3.45 -3.26 -16.33
N ILE A 244 -2.38 -3.00 -15.56
CA ILE A 244 -2.15 -1.67 -15.01
C ILE A 244 -0.82 -1.04 -15.42
N GLU A 245 -0.93 0.11 -16.06
CA GLU A 245 0.21 0.83 -16.63
C GLU A 245 0.68 2.01 -15.76
N GLY A 246 -0.04 2.35 -14.69
CA GLY A 246 0.38 3.43 -13.78
C GLY A 246 -0.57 4.64 -13.79
N PRO A 247 -0.08 5.89 -13.65
CA PRO A 247 -0.85 7.09 -13.26
C PRO A 247 -2.00 7.49 -14.20
N HIS A 248 -1.88 7.15 -15.48
CA HIS A 248 -2.83 7.53 -16.55
C HIS A 248 -3.98 6.54 -16.74
N ASP A 249 -4.02 5.50 -15.92
CA ASP A 249 -4.96 4.40 -16.06
C ASP A 249 -6.35 4.75 -15.49
N PRO A 250 -7.45 4.37 -16.17
CA PRO A 250 -8.81 4.49 -15.65
C PRO A 250 -9.04 3.94 -14.23
N LYS A 251 -8.18 3.05 -13.71
CA LYS A 251 -8.23 2.56 -12.32
C LYS A 251 -8.30 3.68 -11.26
N PHE A 252 -7.71 4.85 -11.53
CA PHE A 252 -7.79 6.01 -10.63
C PHE A 252 -9.22 6.52 -10.43
N LYS A 253 -10.16 6.21 -11.32
CA LYS A 253 -11.59 6.53 -11.14
C LYS A 253 -12.24 5.76 -9.99
N ARG A 254 -11.63 4.66 -9.54
CA ARG A 254 -12.10 3.83 -8.43
C ARG A 254 -11.34 4.09 -7.13
N PHE A 255 -10.35 4.98 -7.17
CA PHE A 255 -9.48 5.29 -6.03
C PHE A 255 -10.24 5.72 -4.75
N PRO A 256 -11.27 6.61 -4.80
CA PRO A 256 -11.96 7.03 -3.59
C PRO A 256 -12.57 5.86 -2.81
N ARG A 257 -13.08 4.84 -3.52
CA ARG A 257 -13.62 3.62 -2.91
C ARG A 257 -12.53 2.83 -2.17
N ALA A 258 -11.33 2.72 -2.75
CA ALA A 258 -10.21 2.03 -2.10
C ALA A 258 -9.71 2.76 -0.86
N ILE A 259 -9.64 4.10 -0.88
CA ILE A 259 -9.25 4.88 0.31
C ILE A 259 -10.23 4.67 1.45
N ILE A 260 -11.53 4.73 1.17
CA ILE A 260 -12.55 4.52 2.21
C ILE A 260 -12.44 3.10 2.77
N ALA A 261 -12.34 2.09 1.90
CA ALA A 261 -12.19 0.70 2.33
C ALA A 261 -10.93 0.49 3.17
N SER A 262 -9.81 1.11 2.77
CA SER A 262 -8.54 1.05 3.49
C SER A 262 -8.58 1.78 4.83
N ALA A 263 -9.23 2.94 4.90
CA ALA A 263 -9.41 3.69 6.14
C ALA A 263 -10.22 2.87 7.15
N VAL A 264 -11.30 2.23 6.71
CA VAL A 264 -12.12 1.34 7.57
C VAL A 264 -11.33 0.12 8.01
N ALA A 265 -10.65 -0.56 7.08
CA ALA A 265 -9.86 -1.74 7.42
C ALA A 265 -8.75 -1.41 8.42
N SER A 266 -8.09 -0.27 8.26
CA SER A 266 -7.05 0.22 9.16
C SER A 266 -7.62 0.67 10.50
N ALA A 267 -8.82 1.26 10.54
CA ALA A 267 -9.49 1.59 11.79
C ALA A 267 -9.85 0.33 12.61
N VAL A 268 -10.42 -0.68 11.96
CA VAL A 268 -10.81 -1.94 12.60
C VAL A 268 -9.58 -2.73 13.05
N ALA A 269 -8.62 -2.96 12.14
CA ALA A 269 -7.39 -3.68 12.47
C ALA A 269 -6.53 -2.93 13.49
N GLY A 270 -6.48 -1.59 13.39
CA GLY A 270 -5.78 -0.72 14.32
C GLY A 270 -6.34 -0.82 15.73
N ILE A 271 -7.66 -0.83 15.91
CA ILE A 271 -8.25 -1.05 17.23
C ILE A 271 -7.94 -2.41 17.81
N VAL A 272 -7.95 -3.46 16.99
CA VAL A 272 -7.54 -4.79 17.45
C VAL A 272 -6.08 -4.78 17.89
N ALA A 273 -5.18 -4.17 17.12
CA ALA A 273 -3.76 -4.08 17.43
C ALA A 273 -3.47 -3.23 18.68
N LEU A 274 -4.19 -2.12 18.85
CA LEU A 274 -4.07 -1.21 19.99
C LEU A 274 -4.72 -1.78 21.27
N GLY A 275 -5.87 -2.45 21.13
CA GLY A 275 -6.66 -2.96 22.24
C GLY A 275 -6.28 -4.35 22.72
N LEU A 276 -5.42 -5.08 22.01
CA LEU A 276 -5.06 -6.48 22.32
C LEU A 276 -4.67 -6.68 23.79
N PHE A 277 -3.82 -5.81 24.33
CA PHE A 277 -3.32 -5.95 25.70
C PHE A 277 -4.30 -5.50 26.78
N GLN A 278 -5.28 -4.67 26.42
CA GLN A 278 -6.37 -4.26 27.33
C GLN A 278 -7.49 -5.31 27.36
N LEU A 279 -7.75 -5.99 26.24
CA LEU A 279 -8.78 -7.02 26.09
C LEU A 279 -8.36 -8.39 26.61
N LEU A 280 -7.05 -8.71 26.59
CA LEU A 280 -6.53 -9.98 27.09
C LEU A 280 -6.44 -10.05 28.62
N GLY A 281 -6.85 -9.00 29.35
CA GLY A 281 -6.96 -9.01 30.81
C GLY A 281 -5.72 -9.58 31.47
N VAL A 282 -4.55 -8.98 31.23
CA VAL A 282 -3.32 -9.40 31.89
C VAL A 282 -3.53 -9.16 33.40
N PHE A 283 -3.73 -10.28 34.10
CA PHE A 283 -3.87 -10.44 35.54
C PHE A 283 -2.59 -10.07 36.28
#